data_AF-A0A9P6J3K1-F1
#
_entry.id   AF-A0A9P6J3K1-F1
#
_cell.length_a   1.000
_cell.length_b   1.000
_cell.length_c   1.000
_cell.angle_alpha   90.00
_cell.angle_beta   90.00
_cell.angle_gamma   90.00
#
_symmetry.space_group_name_H-M   'P 1'
#
loop_
_entity.id
_entity.type
_entity.pdbx_description
1 polymer ?
#
loop_
_entity_poly.entity_id
_entity_poly.type
_entity_poly.pdbx_seq_one_letter_code
_entity_poly.pdbx_strand_id
1 'polypeptide(L)'
;MDKDRKPVKSSKKLAKPWTADVKDLPGSAYFIETDPRKYDFHEYMDFIDARSTDRRRLSSVWHTAILPRLSTSQFQVLRDEGKRLEKEWSTEKATDDMYWSRLKEKELEDEQQRRSMSTLKAQAYERFDAMQDLIVVETKAVTGKFGVAPLTRDDKDKVRLHVDVKSNYIGARAASKISTSERGPSTGFVKQ
;
A
#
# COMPACT_ATOMS: atom_id res chain seq x y z
N MET A 1 18.98 23.20 -39.23
CA MET A 1 19.99 23.63 -38.23
C MET A 1 19.25 23.84 -36.91
N ASP A 2 19.11 22.81 -36.10
CA ASP A 2 18.46 22.88 -34.79
C ASP A 2 19.49 23.23 -33.71
N LYS A 3 19.57 24.51 -33.36
CA LYS A 3 20.39 24.99 -32.24
C LYS A 3 19.51 25.76 -31.27
N ASP A 4 18.69 25.08 -30.47
CA ASP A 4 18.05 25.69 -29.30
C ASP A 4 17.47 24.65 -28.31
N ARG A 5 18.33 23.75 -27.80
CA ARG A 5 18.01 23.03 -26.56
C ARG A 5 18.74 23.68 -25.40
N LYS A 6 18.03 24.55 -24.66
CA LYS A 6 18.49 25.08 -23.37
C LYS A 6 18.67 23.93 -22.38
N PRO A 7 19.78 23.89 -21.62
CA PRO A 7 19.98 22.88 -20.61
C PRO A 7 18.97 23.07 -19.48
N VAL A 8 18.14 22.05 -19.26
CA VAL A 8 17.27 21.96 -18.08
C VAL A 8 18.19 21.89 -16.87
N LYS A 9 18.31 23.00 -16.14
CA LYS A 9 18.99 23.05 -14.85
C LYS A 9 18.21 22.12 -13.91
N SER A 10 18.65 20.87 -13.80
CA SER A 10 18.22 19.95 -12.75
C SER A 10 18.58 20.62 -11.42
N SER A 11 17.58 21.19 -10.76
CA SER A 11 17.68 21.74 -9.41
C SER A 11 18.09 20.59 -8.48
N LYS A 12 19.40 20.43 -8.27
CA LYS A 12 19.95 19.57 -7.23
C LYS A 12 19.36 20.11 -5.92
N LYS A 13 18.34 19.43 -5.39
CA LYS A 13 17.82 19.70 -4.05
C LYS A 13 19.03 19.60 -3.11
N LEU A 14 19.46 20.74 -2.57
CA LEU A 14 20.54 20.77 -1.59
C LEU A 14 20.09 19.89 -0.43
N ALA A 15 20.83 18.82 -0.16
CA ALA A 15 20.55 17.96 0.99
C ALA A 15 20.57 18.83 2.25
N LYS A 16 19.52 18.73 3.06
CA LYS A 16 19.42 19.52 4.30
C LYS A 16 20.62 19.12 5.18
N PRO A 17 21.32 20.07 5.82
CA PRO A 17 22.60 19.77 6.50
C PRO A 17 22.46 18.73 7.62
N TRP A 18 21.28 18.62 8.20
CA TRP A 18 20.97 17.68 9.28
C TRP A 18 20.63 16.26 8.82
N THR A 19 20.46 15.98 7.52
CA THR A 19 20.14 14.62 7.05
C THR A 19 21.24 13.61 7.39
N ALA A 20 22.48 14.07 7.52
CA ALA A 20 23.61 13.21 7.89
C ALA A 20 23.48 12.60 9.29
N ASP A 21 22.79 13.28 10.22
CA ASP A 21 22.62 12.81 11.60
C ASP A 21 21.53 11.72 11.71
N VAL A 22 20.57 11.72 10.77
CA VAL A 22 19.39 10.84 10.76
C VAL A 22 19.44 9.74 9.70
N LYS A 23 20.38 9.79 8.74
CA LYS A 23 20.47 8.83 7.63
C LYS A 23 20.65 7.37 8.08
N ASP A 24 21.30 7.17 9.23
CA ASP A 24 21.64 5.86 9.77
C ASP A 24 20.56 5.34 10.75
N LEU A 25 19.49 6.11 10.98
CA LEU A 25 18.39 5.68 11.83
C LEU A 25 17.51 4.64 11.12
N PRO A 26 16.92 3.69 11.86
CA PRO A 26 15.85 2.86 11.34
C PRO A 26 14.72 3.74 10.79
N GLY A 27 14.25 3.43 9.58
CA GLY A 27 13.24 4.27 8.91
C GLY A 27 13.75 5.67 8.57
N SER A 28 15.05 5.85 8.29
CA SER A 28 15.66 7.16 7.97
C SER A 28 14.95 7.97 6.91
N ALA A 29 14.27 7.31 5.95
CA ALA A 29 13.44 7.98 4.96
C ALA A 29 12.37 8.89 5.59
N TYR A 30 11.70 8.45 6.66
CA TYR A 30 10.74 9.28 7.41
C TYR A 30 11.38 10.57 7.88
N PHE A 31 12.53 10.48 8.54
CA PHE A 31 13.22 11.65 9.08
C PHE A 31 13.74 12.59 7.99
N ILE A 32 14.18 12.07 6.85
CA ILE A 32 14.68 12.87 5.72
C ILE A 32 13.54 13.63 5.02
N GLU A 33 12.41 12.95 4.82
CA GLU A 33 11.25 13.48 4.09
C GLU A 33 10.41 14.43 4.95
N THR A 34 10.30 14.14 6.24
CA THR A 34 9.49 14.92 7.19
C THR A 34 10.26 16.12 7.72
N ASP A 35 9.54 17.22 7.99
CA ASP A 35 10.09 18.36 8.73
C ASP A 35 10.35 17.93 10.17
N PRO A 36 11.55 18.15 10.75
CA PRO A 36 11.82 17.83 12.14
C PRO A 36 10.74 18.24 13.12
N ARG A 37 10.14 19.43 12.95
CA ARG A 37 9.07 19.92 13.85
C ARG A 37 7.76 19.12 13.80
N LYS A 38 7.67 18.17 12.88
CA LYS A 38 6.51 17.31 12.64
C LYS A 38 6.83 15.84 12.90
N TYR A 39 7.99 15.53 13.47
CA TYR A 39 8.26 14.15 13.84
C TYR A 39 7.23 13.69 14.87
N ASP A 40 6.69 12.51 14.69
CA ASP A 40 5.69 11.94 15.57
C ASP A 40 5.90 10.43 15.67
N PHE A 41 5.65 9.87 16.85
CA PHE A 41 5.87 8.44 17.09
C PHE A 41 4.87 7.58 16.29
N HIS A 42 3.58 7.94 16.29
CA HIS A 42 2.55 7.16 15.59
C HIS A 42 2.73 7.28 14.07
N GLU A 43 3.01 8.49 13.55
CA GLU A 43 3.29 8.66 12.12
C GLU A 43 4.53 7.90 11.66
N TYR A 44 5.59 7.85 12.49
CA TYR A 44 6.76 7.04 12.21
C TYR A 44 6.41 5.54 12.15
N MET A 45 5.59 5.05 13.09
CA MET A 45 5.17 3.65 13.11
C MET A 45 4.33 3.29 11.88
N ASP A 46 3.45 4.18 11.45
CA ASP A 46 2.66 4.01 10.23
C ASP A 46 3.55 4.04 8.98
N PHE A 47 4.58 4.91 8.95
CA PHE A 47 5.52 4.99 7.84
C PHE A 47 6.32 3.71 7.64
N ILE A 48 6.74 3.06 8.71
CA ILE A 48 7.52 1.81 8.64
C ILE A 48 6.65 0.55 8.51
N ASP A 49 5.33 0.71 8.32
CA ASP A 49 4.35 -0.38 8.28
C ASP A 49 4.48 -1.30 9.51
N ALA A 50 4.47 -0.68 10.71
CA ALA A 50 4.63 -1.39 11.96
C ALA A 50 3.54 -2.45 12.15
N ARG A 51 3.91 -3.57 12.76
CA ARG A 51 2.97 -4.61 13.18
C ARG A 51 2.78 -4.64 14.68
N SER A 52 1.59 -5.00 15.14
CA SER A 52 1.28 -5.08 16.58
C SER A 52 2.17 -6.08 17.32
N THR A 53 2.62 -7.13 16.64
CA THR A 53 3.55 -8.14 17.17
C THR A 53 4.96 -7.58 17.42
N ASP A 54 5.34 -6.53 16.71
CA ASP A 54 6.65 -5.88 16.79
C ASP A 54 6.71 -4.77 17.85
N ARG A 55 5.58 -4.47 18.52
CA ARG A 55 5.44 -3.41 19.52
C ARG A 55 6.65 -3.25 20.43
N ARG A 56 7.04 -4.32 21.14
CA ARG A 56 8.13 -4.27 22.13
C ARG A 56 9.46 -3.88 21.48
N ARG A 57 9.75 -4.45 20.31
CA ARG A 57 10.99 -4.19 19.55
C ARG A 57 11.01 -2.75 19.06
N LEU A 58 9.93 -2.28 18.45
CA LEU A 58 9.85 -0.95 17.85
C LEU A 58 9.82 0.16 18.90
N SER A 59 9.08 0.01 19.99
CA SER A 59 9.14 0.94 21.13
C SER A 59 10.53 0.99 21.75
N SER A 60 11.23 -0.15 21.84
CA SER A 60 12.61 -0.19 22.32
C SER A 60 13.56 0.54 21.37
N VAL A 61 13.45 0.33 20.06
CA VAL A 61 14.26 1.03 19.05
C VAL A 61 14.03 2.54 19.11
N TRP A 62 12.77 2.96 19.22
CA TRP A 62 12.41 4.37 19.36
C TRP A 62 13.13 5.01 20.56
N HIS A 63 13.00 4.40 21.73
CA HIS A 63 13.56 4.94 22.97
C HIS A 63 15.08 4.82 23.09
N THR A 64 15.68 3.76 22.55
CA THR A 64 17.12 3.46 22.77
C THR A 64 18.04 3.90 21.63
N ALA A 65 17.51 4.05 20.41
CA ALA A 65 18.30 4.42 19.24
C ALA A 65 17.87 5.77 18.67
N ILE A 66 16.58 5.97 18.43
CA ILE A 66 16.07 7.16 17.73
C ILE A 66 16.13 8.41 18.62
N LEU A 67 15.43 8.40 19.76
CA LEU A 67 15.36 9.57 20.65
C LEU A 67 16.75 10.05 21.10
N PRO A 68 17.67 9.18 21.57
CA PRO A 68 19.00 9.63 21.97
C PRO A 68 19.79 10.25 20.82
N ARG A 69 19.64 9.74 19.59
CA ARG A 69 20.34 10.28 18.42
C ARG A 69 19.83 11.67 18.04
N LEU A 70 18.52 11.90 18.13
CA LEU A 70 17.93 13.22 17.91
C LEU A 70 18.38 14.20 19.01
N SER A 71 18.27 13.80 20.27
CA SER A 71 18.63 14.62 21.45
C SER A 71 20.13 14.92 21.57
N THR A 72 21.01 14.16 20.92
CA THR A 72 22.47 14.40 20.91
C THR A 72 22.97 15.02 19.60
N SER A 73 22.07 15.32 18.66
CA SER A 73 22.43 15.94 17.39
C SER A 73 23.14 17.29 17.60
N GLN A 74 24.09 17.59 16.72
CA GLN A 74 24.75 18.90 16.66
C GLN A 74 23.79 20.02 16.22
N PHE A 75 22.68 19.67 15.56
CA PHE A 75 21.69 20.61 15.07
C PHE A 75 20.63 20.89 16.13
N GLN A 76 20.50 22.17 16.51
CA GLN A 76 19.57 22.61 17.55
C GLN A 76 18.13 22.16 17.29
N VAL A 77 17.67 22.22 16.04
CA VAL A 77 16.31 21.82 15.65
C VAL A 77 16.05 20.34 15.99
N LEU A 78 16.98 19.43 15.67
CA LEU A 78 16.82 18.01 15.97
C LEU A 78 16.92 17.74 17.47
N ARG A 79 17.76 18.49 18.18
CA ARG A 79 17.94 18.38 19.62
C ARG A 79 16.69 18.78 20.40
N ASP A 80 16.10 19.92 20.03
CA ASP A 80 14.87 20.41 20.65
C ASP A 80 13.72 19.42 20.39
N GLU A 81 13.67 18.89 19.17
CA GLU A 81 12.68 17.90 18.78
C GLU A 81 12.84 16.57 19.52
N GLY A 82 14.07 16.05 19.64
CA GLY A 82 14.35 14.83 20.39
C GLY A 82 13.90 14.93 21.85
N LYS A 83 14.12 16.09 22.48
CA LYS A 83 13.65 16.38 23.85
C LYS A 83 12.13 16.49 23.94
N ARG A 84 11.48 17.11 22.95
CA ARG A 84 10.01 17.18 22.88
C ARG A 84 9.42 15.77 22.82
N LEU A 85 9.89 14.95 21.89
CA LEU A 85 9.45 13.57 21.68
C LEU A 85 9.71 12.68 22.90
N GLU A 86 10.86 12.85 23.57
CA GLU A 86 11.17 12.13 24.80
C GLU A 86 10.18 12.47 25.93
N LYS A 87 9.81 13.74 26.05
CA LYS A 87 8.80 14.17 27.03
C LYS A 87 7.43 13.58 26.68
N GLU A 88 7.00 13.69 25.43
CA GLU A 88 5.71 13.14 24.97
C GLU A 88 5.60 11.65 25.22
N TRP A 89 6.65 10.89 24.86
CA TRP A 89 6.72 9.45 25.12
C TRP A 89 6.56 9.11 26.62
N SER A 90 7.15 9.93 27.50
CA SER A 90 7.05 9.71 28.95
C SER A 90 5.65 10.03 29.52
N THR A 91 4.96 11.02 28.93
CA THR A 91 3.67 11.51 29.42
C THR A 91 2.47 10.83 28.78
N GLU A 92 2.61 10.35 27.55
CA GLU A 92 1.50 9.91 26.70
C GLU A 92 1.41 8.38 26.57
N LYS A 93 1.92 7.65 27.56
CA LYS A 93 1.90 6.17 27.57
C LYS A 93 0.53 5.55 27.31
N ALA A 94 -0.54 6.20 27.78
CA ALA A 94 -1.92 5.77 27.52
C ALA A 94 -2.30 5.85 26.03
N THR A 95 -1.82 6.88 25.32
CA THR A 95 -2.05 7.03 23.88
C THR A 95 -1.31 5.97 23.08
N ASP A 96 -0.11 5.59 23.51
CA ASP A 96 0.66 4.51 22.89
C ASP A 96 -0.04 3.17 23.05
N ASP A 97 -0.53 2.86 24.26
CA ASP A 97 -1.34 1.67 24.50
C ASP A 97 -2.58 1.62 23.61
N MET A 98 -3.25 2.77 23.42
CA MET A 98 -4.37 2.90 22.49
C MET A 98 -3.97 2.69 21.03
N TYR A 99 -2.85 3.27 20.59
CA TYR A 99 -2.31 3.08 19.23
C TYR A 99 -2.11 1.60 18.92
N TRP A 100 -1.36 0.90 19.78
CA TRP A 100 -1.07 -0.52 19.57
C TRP A 100 -2.32 -1.41 19.65
N SER A 101 -3.28 -1.05 20.49
CA SER A 101 -4.55 -1.77 20.57
C SER A 101 -5.37 -1.63 19.29
N ARG A 102 -5.48 -0.40 18.75
CA ARG A 102 -6.15 -0.13 17.47
C ARG A 102 -5.46 -0.82 16.29
N LEU A 103 -4.12 -0.81 16.27
CA LEU A 103 -3.36 -1.49 15.23
C LEU A 103 -3.63 -3.00 15.24
N LYS A 104 -3.64 -3.62 16.43
CA LYS A 104 -3.95 -5.04 16.59
C LYS A 104 -5.37 -5.38 16.14
N GLU A 105 -6.34 -4.52 16.45
CA GLU A 105 -7.73 -4.70 16.02
C GLU A 105 -7.85 -4.61 14.49
N LYS A 106 -7.23 -3.60 13.88
CA LYS A 106 -7.18 -3.45 12.42
C LYS A 106 -6.53 -4.66 11.73
N GLU A 107 -5.42 -5.17 12.27
CA GLU A 107 -4.76 -6.37 11.73
C GLU A 107 -5.67 -7.61 11.82
N LEU A 108 -6.46 -7.73 12.88
CA LEU A 108 -7.41 -8.83 13.05
C LEU A 108 -8.56 -8.73 12.04
N GLU A 109 -9.09 -7.52 11.81
CA GLU A 109 -10.11 -7.25 10.81
C GLU A 109 -9.60 -7.56 9.39
N ASP A 110 -8.40 -7.10 9.04
CA ASP A 110 -7.76 -7.35 7.75
C ASP A 110 -7.55 -8.86 7.51
N GLU A 111 -7.13 -9.59 8.53
CA GLU A 111 -6.98 -11.04 8.48
C GLU A 111 -8.33 -11.75 8.30
N GLN A 112 -9.37 -11.31 9.00
CA GLN A 112 -10.72 -11.84 8.85
C GLN A 112 -11.28 -11.59 7.44
N GLN A 113 -11.07 -10.39 6.90
CA GLN A 113 -11.46 -10.03 5.52
C GLN A 113 -10.70 -10.87 4.48
N ARG A 114 -9.39 -11.09 4.67
CA ARG A 114 -8.61 -11.96 3.78
C ARG A 114 -9.15 -13.39 3.78
N ARG A 115 -9.48 -13.92 4.96
CA ARG A 115 -10.07 -15.27 5.08
C ARG A 115 -11.43 -15.35 4.41
N SER A 116 -12.31 -14.37 4.61
CA SER A 116 -13.64 -14.38 3.98
C SER A 116 -13.54 -14.29 2.45
N MET A 117 -12.67 -13.43 1.92
CA MET A 117 -12.40 -13.30 0.49
C MET A 117 -11.79 -14.58 -0.09
N SER A 118 -10.87 -15.23 0.64
CA SER A 118 -10.31 -16.52 0.23
C SER A 118 -11.37 -17.60 0.13
N THR A 119 -12.27 -17.70 1.11
CA THR A 119 -13.37 -18.67 1.10
C THR A 119 -14.36 -18.41 -0.03
N LEU A 120 -14.75 -17.15 -0.25
CA LEU A 120 -15.61 -16.76 -1.37
C LEU A 120 -14.97 -17.10 -2.72
N LYS A 121 -13.67 -16.85 -2.86
CA LYS A 121 -12.92 -17.17 -4.07
C LYS A 121 -12.87 -18.68 -4.32
N ALA A 122 -12.65 -19.48 -3.27
CA ALA A 122 -12.68 -20.94 -3.37
C ALA A 122 -14.06 -21.46 -3.82
N GLN A 123 -15.15 -20.97 -3.20
CA GLN A 123 -16.51 -21.33 -3.59
C GLN A 123 -16.84 -20.89 -5.03
N ALA A 124 -16.34 -19.74 -5.47
CA ALA A 124 -16.52 -19.28 -6.84
C ALA A 124 -15.82 -20.21 -7.85
N TYR A 125 -14.62 -20.69 -7.53
CA TYR A 125 -13.92 -21.68 -8.35
C TYR A 125 -14.67 -23.02 -8.40
N GLU A 126 -15.12 -23.54 -7.26
CA GLU A 126 -15.90 -24.79 -7.23
C GLU A 126 -17.18 -24.71 -8.08
N ARG A 127 -17.89 -23.57 -8.04
CA ARG A 127 -19.08 -23.34 -8.87
C ARG A 127 -18.74 -23.24 -10.35
N PHE A 128 -17.62 -22.60 -10.68
CA PHE A 128 -17.17 -22.48 -12.07
C PHE A 128 -16.79 -23.86 -12.65
N ASP A 129 -16.06 -24.67 -11.89
CA ASP A 129 -15.69 -26.03 -12.29
C ASP A 129 -16.93 -26.91 -12.47
N ALA A 130 -17.88 -26.85 -11.53
CA ALA A 130 -19.15 -27.58 -11.64
C ALA A 130 -19.98 -27.15 -12.87
N MET A 131 -19.98 -25.85 -13.21
CA MET A 131 -20.62 -25.35 -14.43
C MET A 131 -19.92 -25.86 -15.70
N GLN A 132 -18.59 -25.90 -15.73
CA GLN A 132 -17.86 -26.45 -16.87
C GLN A 132 -18.19 -27.92 -17.10
N ASP A 133 -18.24 -28.71 -16.03
CA ASP A 133 -18.59 -30.13 -16.11
C ASP A 133 -20.02 -30.33 -16.64
N LEU A 134 -20.98 -29.51 -16.19
CA LEU A 134 -22.35 -29.52 -16.71
C LEU A 134 -22.42 -29.22 -18.21
N ILE A 135 -21.70 -28.19 -18.68
CA ILE A 135 -21.63 -27.85 -20.11
C ILE A 135 -21.00 -29.00 -20.92
N VAL A 136 -19.98 -29.68 -20.39
CA VAL A 136 -19.35 -30.84 -21.05
C VAL A 136 -20.30 -32.04 -21.11
N VAL A 137 -21.09 -32.29 -20.07
CA VAL A 137 -22.10 -33.36 -20.07
C VAL A 137 -23.22 -33.06 -21.07
N GLU A 138 -23.71 -31.82 -21.10
CA GLU A 138 -24.80 -31.41 -21.99
C GLU A 138 -24.38 -31.40 -23.46
N THR A 139 -23.17 -30.90 -23.78
CA THR A 139 -22.62 -30.96 -25.15
C THR A 139 -22.43 -32.39 -25.65
N LYS A 140 -21.97 -33.32 -24.80
CA LYS A 140 -21.88 -34.75 -25.14
C LYS A 140 -23.25 -35.36 -25.43
N ALA A 141 -24.25 -35.05 -24.62
CA ALA A 141 -25.62 -35.53 -24.81
C ALA A 141 -26.24 -35.01 -26.12
N VAL A 142 -25.93 -33.77 -26.52
CA VAL A 142 -26.37 -33.18 -27.79
C VAL A 142 -25.64 -33.82 -28.98
N THR A 143 -24.30 -33.98 -28.93
CA THR A 143 -23.55 -34.65 -30.02
C THR A 143 -23.96 -36.09 -30.26
N GLY A 144 -24.33 -36.83 -29.20
CA GLY A 144 -24.85 -38.20 -29.29
C GLY A 144 -26.24 -38.30 -29.94
N LYS A 145 -27.05 -37.24 -29.89
CA LYS A 145 -28.37 -37.18 -30.55
C LYS A 145 -28.31 -36.73 -32.02
N PHE A 146 -27.27 -36.00 -32.43
CA PHE A 146 -27.15 -35.44 -33.78
C PHE A 146 -26.06 -36.09 -34.64
N GLY A 147 -25.41 -37.16 -34.18
CA GLY A 147 -24.42 -37.90 -34.98
C GLY A 147 -23.15 -37.12 -35.31
N VAL A 148 -22.81 -36.10 -34.52
CA VAL A 148 -21.58 -35.32 -34.70
C VAL A 148 -20.47 -35.99 -33.91
N ALA A 149 -19.38 -36.36 -34.58
CA ALA A 149 -18.26 -37.09 -34.00
C ALA A 149 -17.66 -36.35 -32.78
N PRO A 150 -17.33 -37.06 -31.68
CA PRO A 150 -16.74 -36.44 -30.50
C PRO A 150 -15.36 -35.87 -30.81
N LEU A 151 -15.12 -34.61 -30.42
CA LEU A 151 -13.80 -33.97 -30.48
C LEU A 151 -12.77 -34.81 -29.70
N THR A 152 -11.66 -35.08 -30.36
CA THR A 152 -10.61 -35.97 -29.85
C THR A 152 -9.80 -35.28 -28.75
N ARG A 153 -9.03 -36.07 -28.00
CA ARG A 153 -8.24 -35.59 -26.85
C ARG A 153 -7.24 -34.49 -27.25
N ASP A 154 -6.75 -34.52 -28.49
CA ASP A 154 -5.83 -33.52 -29.06
C ASP A 154 -6.47 -32.13 -29.27
N ASP A 155 -7.79 -32.06 -29.46
CA ASP A 155 -8.49 -30.77 -29.60
C ASP A 155 -8.63 -30.04 -28.24
N LYS A 156 -8.59 -30.79 -27.14
CA LYS A 156 -8.71 -30.24 -25.77
C LYS A 156 -7.48 -29.45 -25.34
N ASP A 157 -6.30 -29.87 -25.78
CA ASP A 157 -5.05 -29.16 -25.44
C ASP A 157 -4.88 -27.86 -26.25
N LYS A 158 -5.45 -27.78 -27.46
CA LYS A 158 -5.49 -26.52 -28.24
C LYS A 158 -6.40 -25.46 -27.64
N VAL A 159 -7.52 -25.84 -27.04
CA VAL A 159 -8.43 -24.89 -26.36
C VAL A 159 -7.82 -24.39 -25.04
N ARG A 160 -7.11 -25.26 -24.31
CA ARG A 160 -6.44 -24.90 -23.05
C ARG A 160 -5.36 -23.83 -23.26
N LEU A 161 -4.57 -23.94 -24.33
CA LEU A 161 -3.56 -22.95 -24.73
C LEU A 161 -4.14 -21.58 -25.14
N HIS A 162 -5.39 -21.51 -25.60
CA HIS A 162 -6.01 -20.25 -26.03
C HIS A 162 -6.61 -19.42 -24.89
N VAL A 163 -6.83 -20.02 -23.71
CA VAL A 163 -7.34 -19.31 -22.53
C VAL A 163 -6.19 -18.66 -21.74
N ASP A 164 -5.01 -19.28 -21.67
CA ASP A 164 -3.85 -18.71 -20.99
C ASP A 164 -3.29 -17.46 -21.71
N VAL A 165 -3.40 -17.38 -23.04
CA VAL A 165 -2.90 -16.20 -23.79
C VAL A 165 -3.83 -14.98 -23.64
N LYS A 166 -5.13 -15.17 -23.39
CA LYS A 166 -6.06 -14.04 -23.17
C LYS A 166 -6.15 -13.59 -21.72
N SER A 167 -5.82 -14.44 -20.76
CA SER A 167 -5.83 -14.07 -19.33
C SER A 167 -4.73 -13.05 -18.99
N ASN A 168 -3.61 -13.06 -19.73
CA ASN A 168 -2.54 -12.06 -19.57
C ASN A 168 -2.82 -10.69 -20.22
N TYR A 169 -3.93 -10.51 -20.94
CA TYR A 169 -4.26 -9.24 -21.59
C TYR A 169 -5.40 -8.44 -20.92
N ILE A 170 -6.01 -8.95 -19.84
CA ILE A 170 -7.06 -8.24 -19.08
C ILE A 170 -6.52 -7.72 -17.73
N GLY A 171 -5.20 -7.79 -17.51
CA GLY A 171 -4.55 -7.28 -16.29
C GLY A 171 -4.02 -5.84 -16.34
N ALA A 172 -4.15 -5.11 -17.46
CA ALA A 172 -3.44 -3.83 -17.65
C ALA A 172 -4.32 -2.63 -18.06
N ARG A 173 -5.63 -2.65 -17.81
CA ARG A 173 -6.50 -1.50 -18.17
C ARG A 173 -7.60 -1.21 -17.14
N ALA A 174 -7.19 -1.05 -15.88
CA ALA A 174 -8.02 -0.44 -14.84
C ALA A 174 -7.19 0.56 -14.01
N ALA A 175 -6.50 1.48 -14.68
CA ALA A 175 -5.89 2.65 -14.03
C ALA A 175 -5.83 3.80 -15.04
N SER A 176 -6.97 4.38 -15.38
CA SER A 176 -6.99 5.71 -15.99
C SER A 176 -8.37 6.35 -15.91
N LYS A 177 -8.38 7.53 -15.28
CA LYS A 177 -9.33 8.65 -15.44
C LYS A 177 -10.63 8.56 -14.64
N ILE A 178 -10.54 8.96 -13.37
CA ILE A 178 -11.54 9.88 -12.82
C ILE A 178 -10.88 11.26 -12.81
N SER A 179 -11.08 11.98 -13.90
CA SER A 179 -10.87 13.42 -14.01
C SER A 179 -12.26 14.00 -14.21
N THR A 180 -12.85 14.49 -13.13
CA THR A 180 -14.03 15.37 -13.17
C THR A 180 -13.54 16.78 -12.88
N SER A 181 -13.17 17.45 -13.96
CA SER A 181 -13.09 18.90 -14.05
C SER A 181 -14.40 19.39 -14.63
N GLU A 182 -15.09 20.30 -13.93
CA GLU A 182 -15.87 21.42 -14.49
C GLU A 182 -16.33 22.32 -13.32
N ARG A 183 -15.70 23.51 -13.16
CA ARG A 183 -16.27 24.87 -13.35
C ARG A 183 -17.56 25.08 -12.51
N GLY A 184 -17.61 25.82 -11.39
CA GLY A 184 -17.27 27.25 -11.17
C GLY A 184 -18.37 28.18 -11.74
N PRO A 185 -18.57 29.45 -11.31
CA PRO A 185 -18.55 30.07 -9.98
C PRO A 185 -19.96 30.61 -9.59
N SER A 186 -20.19 30.99 -8.32
CA SER A 186 -21.31 31.90 -7.97
C SER A 186 -20.89 32.92 -6.93
N THR A 187 -20.91 34.16 -7.37
CA THR A 187 -20.75 35.44 -6.68
C THR A 187 -21.93 35.79 -5.77
N GLY A 188 -21.69 36.61 -4.74
CA GLY A 188 -22.69 37.39 -3.98
C GLY A 188 -22.54 37.20 -2.47
N PHE A 189 -21.79 38.03 -1.74
CA PHE A 189 -22.28 39.22 -1.00
C PHE A 189 -23.61 38.97 -0.27
N VAL A 190 -23.71 39.17 1.05
CA VAL A 190 -24.08 40.46 1.66
C VAL A 190 -23.68 40.50 3.15
N LYS A 191 -23.20 41.68 3.58
CA LYS A 191 -22.96 42.14 4.95
C LYS A 191 -24.25 42.22 5.77
N GLN A 192 -24.15 42.05 7.09
CA GLN A 192 -24.46 43.11 8.06
C GLN A 192 -23.59 42.94 9.30
#